data_AF-A0A7V9D4F3-F1
#
_entry.id   AF-A0A7V9D4F3-F1
#
_cell.length_a   1.000
_cell.length_b   1.000
_cell.length_c   1.000
_cell.angle_alpha   90.00
_cell.angle_beta   90.00
_cell.angle_gamma   90.00
#
_symmetry.space_group_name_H-M   'P 1'
#
loop_
_entity.id
_entity.type
_entity.pdbx_description
1 polymer ?
#
loop_
_entity_poly.entity_id
_entity_poly.type
_entity_poly.pdbx_seq_one_letter_code
_entity_poly.pdbx_strand_id
1 'polypeptide(L)'
;MPSEPPEPSATDPTDLGASTGTGQPGRRPLVRGGMVTDPLKDGLQRRLIGLPEEDDALLPIVVELNLRHAEGLPGAESRFYEVYERATSDGEDRPRPEVIANTYVRCDLTIGEVRTLVHLDSHDAGPRQRAIYRVWPDFPVQALTDRSVSTVKGDAAQRSFAAMGNGATWAVVDSGIDAKHPHFKTYDTLGGDVAQLHKDFTQPYEPDDPGSVQNALRDGLGHGTHVAGVIAGCMPEKSRRLRVAMHISDEFGNEAIE
;
A
#
# COMPACT_ATOMS: atom_id res chain seq x y z
N MET A 1 -71.24 -37.30 -5.49
CA MET A 1 -69.88 -37.54 -6.02
C MET A 1 -69.22 -36.18 -6.25
N PRO A 2 -68.09 -35.84 -5.63
CA PRO A 2 -67.54 -36.32 -4.36
C PRO A 2 -67.37 -35.18 -3.34
N SER A 3 -67.45 -35.59 -2.07
CA SER A 3 -67.19 -34.89 -0.82
C SER A 3 -65.70 -34.59 -0.61
N GLU A 4 -65.40 -33.42 -0.04
CA GLU A 4 -64.09 -33.03 0.49
C GLU A 4 -63.54 -34.06 1.50
N PRO A 5 -62.24 -34.39 1.45
CA PRO A 5 -61.57 -35.11 2.52
C PRO A 5 -61.07 -34.15 3.62
N PRO A 6 -60.96 -34.61 4.88
CA PRO A 6 -60.80 -33.77 6.06
C PRO A 6 -59.33 -33.52 6.46
N GLU A 7 -59.08 -32.44 7.22
CA GLU A 7 -57.85 -32.27 8.00
C GLU A 7 -57.78 -33.27 9.16
N PRO A 8 -56.58 -33.75 9.54
CA PRO A 8 -56.34 -34.29 10.87
C PRO A 8 -55.30 -33.51 11.68
N SER A 9 -55.67 -33.36 12.95
CA SER A 9 -54.96 -32.80 14.10
C SER A 9 -53.83 -33.69 14.65
N ALA A 10 -53.01 -33.07 15.50
CA ALA A 10 -51.84 -33.55 16.23
C ALA A 10 -51.93 -34.93 16.93
N THR A 11 -50.76 -35.58 17.03
CA THR A 11 -50.42 -36.62 18.02
C THR A 11 -49.09 -36.28 18.70
N ASP A 12 -49.15 -36.18 20.02
CA ASP A 12 -48.08 -36.13 21.04
C ASP A 12 -47.79 -37.60 21.51
N PRO A 13 -47.05 -37.92 22.60
CA PRO A 13 -45.66 -37.64 23.04
C PRO A 13 -44.87 -38.95 23.39
N THR A 14 -43.55 -38.87 23.66
CA THR A 14 -42.74 -39.80 24.52
C THR A 14 -41.29 -39.29 24.54
N ASP A 15 -40.74 -38.64 25.57
CA ASP A 15 -40.41 -38.99 26.98
C ASP A 15 -39.03 -39.67 27.19
N LEU A 16 -38.29 -39.09 28.15
CA LEU A 16 -37.09 -39.51 28.91
C LEU A 16 -35.68 -39.43 28.29
N GLY A 17 -34.80 -38.61 28.91
CA GLY A 17 -33.36 -38.91 28.98
C GLY A 17 -32.41 -37.74 29.24
N ALA A 18 -32.04 -37.54 30.51
CA ALA A 18 -31.16 -36.50 31.05
C ALA A 18 -29.71 -36.39 30.52
N SER A 19 -29.21 -35.14 30.50
CA SER A 19 -27.91 -34.61 30.98
C SER A 19 -26.61 -35.42 30.79
N THR A 20 -25.62 -34.84 30.11
CA THR A 20 -24.32 -34.35 30.68
C THR A 20 -23.31 -34.09 29.55
N GLY A 21 -22.64 -32.94 29.58
CA GLY A 21 -21.60 -32.62 28.59
C GLY A 21 -21.23 -31.14 28.55
N THR A 22 -20.78 -30.60 29.67
CA THR A 22 -20.14 -29.28 29.77
C THR A 22 -18.84 -29.24 28.98
N GLY A 23 -18.90 -28.83 27.72
CA GLY A 23 -17.73 -28.36 26.96
C GLY A 23 -17.75 -26.84 26.92
N GLN A 24 -16.96 -26.18 27.77
CA GLN A 24 -16.68 -24.76 27.61
C GLN A 24 -16.19 -24.53 26.16
N PRO A 25 -16.79 -23.61 25.39
CA PRO A 25 -16.16 -23.19 24.15
C PRO A 25 -14.83 -22.54 24.53
N GLY A 26 -13.74 -23.24 24.18
CA GLY A 26 -12.38 -22.74 24.37
C GLY A 26 -12.32 -21.31 23.87
N ARG A 27 -11.93 -20.40 24.76
CA ARG A 27 -11.71 -18.98 24.47
C ARG A 27 -10.73 -18.88 23.30
N ARG A 28 -11.25 -18.74 22.09
CA ARG A 28 -10.49 -18.24 20.96
C ARG A 28 -9.99 -16.85 21.35
N PRO A 29 -8.68 -16.58 21.37
CA PRO A 29 -8.18 -15.25 21.67
C PRO A 29 -8.82 -14.28 20.67
N LEU A 30 -9.53 -13.28 21.19
CA LEU A 30 -10.13 -12.21 20.39
C LEU A 30 -9.00 -11.32 19.84
N VAL A 31 -8.32 -11.77 18.79
CA VAL A 31 -7.62 -10.86 17.89
C VAL A 31 -8.72 -10.04 17.23
N ARG A 32 -8.92 -8.80 17.68
CA ARG A 32 -9.95 -7.91 17.13
C ARG A 32 -9.69 -7.76 15.63
N GLY A 33 -10.65 -8.20 14.81
CA GLY A 33 -10.50 -8.37 13.36
C GLY A 33 -10.11 -7.14 12.54
N GLY A 34 -9.99 -5.95 13.13
CA GLY A 34 -9.53 -4.72 12.48
C GLY A 34 -8.08 -4.30 12.78
N MET A 35 -7.40 -4.92 13.75
CA MET A 35 -6.01 -4.56 14.09
C MET A 35 -5.00 -5.21 13.15
N VAL A 36 -5.27 -6.42 12.69
CA VAL A 36 -4.44 -7.16 11.73
C VAL A 36 -5.25 -7.31 10.44
N THR A 37 -4.66 -6.96 9.30
CA THR A 37 -5.33 -7.10 7.99
C THR A 37 -5.37 -8.54 7.52
N ASP A 38 -6.29 -8.86 6.60
CA ASP A 38 -6.53 -10.22 6.13
C ASP A 38 -5.31 -10.90 5.47
N PRO A 39 -4.43 -10.19 4.73
CA PRO A 39 -3.18 -10.76 4.26
C PRO A 39 -2.26 -11.28 5.37
N LEU A 40 -2.34 -10.75 6.60
CA LEU A 40 -1.55 -11.28 7.73
C LEU A 40 -2.23 -12.44 8.45
N LYS A 41 -3.45 -12.80 8.06
CA LYS A 41 -4.23 -13.91 8.64
C LYS A 41 -4.18 -15.17 7.78
N ASP A 42 -3.95 -15.04 6.48
CA ASP A 42 -4.10 -16.11 5.49
C ASP A 42 -2.95 -16.10 4.46
N GLY A 43 -2.24 -17.23 4.33
CA GLY A 43 -1.17 -17.44 3.34
C GLY A 43 -1.65 -17.31 1.90
N LEU A 44 -2.89 -17.68 1.60
CA LEU A 44 -3.44 -17.55 0.24
C LEU A 44 -3.58 -16.08 -0.15
N GLN A 45 -4.04 -15.23 0.78
CA GLN A 45 -4.11 -13.78 0.58
C GLN A 45 -2.72 -13.16 0.35
N ARG A 46 -1.67 -13.68 1.02
CA ARG A 46 -0.28 -13.25 0.77
C ARG A 46 0.19 -13.59 -0.63
N ARG A 47 -0.08 -14.82 -1.09
CA ARG A 47 0.25 -15.25 -2.45
C ARG A 47 -0.35 -14.34 -3.51
N LEU A 48 -1.63 -13.97 -3.35
CA LEU A 48 -2.35 -13.13 -4.32
C LEU A 48 -1.73 -11.74 -4.48
N ILE A 49 -1.00 -11.26 -3.47
CA ILE A 49 -0.31 -9.97 -3.49
C ILE A 49 1.21 -10.12 -3.63
N GLY A 50 1.71 -11.32 -4.01
CA GLY A 50 3.14 -11.54 -4.25
C GLY A 50 4.01 -11.63 -2.99
N LEU A 51 3.43 -11.88 -1.81
CA LEU A 51 4.17 -12.10 -0.56
C LEU A 51 4.32 -13.60 -0.23
N PRO A 52 5.36 -14.00 0.52
CA PRO A 52 5.55 -15.37 0.99
C PRO A 52 4.34 -15.95 1.74
N GLU A 53 4.00 -17.20 1.42
CA GLU A 53 2.87 -17.93 2.04
C GLU A 53 3.19 -18.50 3.42
N GLU A 54 4.46 -18.79 3.69
CA GLU A 54 4.90 -19.46 4.91
C GLU A 54 4.88 -18.50 6.12
N ASP A 55 4.49 -19.00 7.29
CA ASP A 55 4.35 -18.18 8.51
C ASP A 55 5.69 -17.77 9.13
N ASP A 56 6.77 -18.49 8.81
CA ASP A 56 8.14 -18.28 9.29
C ASP A 56 8.97 -17.35 8.40
N ALA A 57 8.48 -17.01 7.20
CA ALA A 57 9.11 -16.03 6.33
C ALA A 57 9.04 -14.63 6.97
N LEU A 58 10.15 -13.90 6.93
CA LEU A 58 10.18 -12.48 7.29
C LEU A 58 9.42 -11.66 6.24
N LEU A 59 8.48 -10.86 6.71
CA LEU A 59 7.69 -9.97 5.88
C LEU A 59 7.95 -8.51 6.28
N PRO A 60 7.98 -7.59 5.32
CA PRO A 60 7.94 -6.17 5.64
C PRO A 60 6.55 -5.83 6.18
N ILE A 61 6.49 -5.27 7.38
CA ILE A 61 5.27 -4.93 8.10
C ILE A 61 5.27 -3.43 8.40
N VAL A 62 4.10 -2.82 8.22
CA VAL A 62 3.81 -1.45 8.67
C VAL A 62 2.90 -1.50 9.90
N VAL A 63 3.29 -0.76 10.92
CA VAL A 63 2.59 -0.60 12.19
C VAL A 63 2.16 0.86 12.33
N GLU A 64 0.86 1.08 12.53
CA GLU A 64 0.31 2.37 12.91
C GLU A 64 0.22 2.50 14.43
N LEU A 65 0.85 3.55 14.96
CA LEU A 65 0.86 3.87 16.37
C LEU A 65 -0.45 4.53 16.81
N ASN A 66 -0.87 4.21 18.03
CA ASN A 66 -2.10 4.70 18.62
C ASN A 66 -1.99 6.17 19.07
N LEU A 67 -2.51 7.08 18.24
CA LEU A 67 -2.59 8.51 18.55
C LEU A 67 -3.36 8.85 19.85
N ARG A 68 -4.20 7.93 20.35
CA ARG A 68 -5.01 8.13 21.56
C ARG A 68 -4.36 7.54 22.81
N HIS A 69 -3.09 7.15 22.71
CA HIS A 69 -2.30 6.70 23.85
C HIS A 69 -2.30 7.76 24.97
N ALA A 70 -2.31 7.31 26.22
CA ALA A 70 -2.48 8.16 27.40
C ALA A 70 -1.38 9.21 27.51
N GLU A 71 -0.18 8.86 27.07
CA GLU A 71 1.02 9.71 27.04
C GLU A 71 1.28 10.30 25.65
N GLY A 72 0.27 10.25 24.76
CA GLY A 72 0.41 10.65 23.36
C GLY A 72 1.34 9.72 22.57
N LEU A 73 1.69 10.20 21.37
CA LEU A 73 2.50 9.46 20.40
C LEU A 73 3.88 9.00 20.93
N PRO A 74 4.66 9.82 21.68
CA PRO A 74 5.95 9.36 22.21
C PRO A 74 5.83 8.17 23.18
N GLY A 75 4.75 8.12 23.96
CA GLY A 75 4.48 6.97 24.82
C GLY A 75 4.02 5.73 24.04
N ALA A 76 3.25 5.92 22.96
CA ALA A 76 2.89 4.82 22.06
C ALA A 76 4.13 4.23 21.39
N GLU A 77 5.05 5.08 20.93
CA GLU A 77 6.32 4.67 20.33
C GLU A 77 7.20 3.93 21.34
N SER A 78 7.41 4.50 22.53
CA SER A 78 8.24 3.87 23.58
C SER A 78 7.73 2.48 23.94
N ARG A 79 6.41 2.34 24.10
CA ARG A 79 5.78 1.05 24.36
C ARG A 79 5.85 0.10 23.16
N PHE A 80 5.69 0.59 21.94
CA PHE A 80 5.84 -0.24 20.74
C PHE A 80 7.20 -0.92 20.74
N TYR A 81 8.28 -0.17 20.97
CA TYR A 81 9.63 -0.73 21.03
C TYR A 81 9.78 -1.76 22.17
N GLU A 82 9.25 -1.48 23.37
CA GLU A 82 9.25 -2.46 24.47
C GLU A 82 8.56 -3.79 24.09
N VAL A 83 7.39 -3.70 23.46
CA VAL A 83 6.62 -4.89 23.06
C VAL A 83 7.26 -5.59 21.86
N TYR A 84 7.86 -4.84 20.94
CA TYR A 84 8.58 -5.37 19.78
C TYR A 84 9.76 -6.24 20.22
N GLU A 85 10.64 -5.73 21.08
CA GLU A 85 11.80 -6.46 21.60
C GLU A 85 11.39 -7.77 22.31
N ARG A 86 10.23 -7.77 22.99
CA ARG A 86 9.69 -8.97 23.65
C ARG A 86 9.04 -9.96 22.66
N ALA A 87 8.53 -9.47 21.53
CA ALA A 87 7.81 -10.28 20.55
C ALA A 87 8.75 -10.97 19.55
N THR A 88 9.92 -10.39 19.32
CA THR A 88 10.95 -10.91 18.41
C THR A 88 11.98 -11.74 19.16
N SER A 89 12.50 -12.78 18.53
CA SER A 89 13.65 -13.54 19.07
C SER A 89 14.96 -12.85 18.68
N ASP A 90 16.01 -12.97 19.49
CA ASP A 90 17.37 -12.44 19.22
C ASP A 90 17.93 -12.98 17.88
N GLY A 91 17.57 -12.34 16.78
CA GLY A 91 18.22 -12.50 15.49
C GLY A 91 19.25 -11.38 15.34
N GLU A 92 20.53 -11.70 15.55
CA GLU A 92 21.64 -10.73 15.62
C GLU A 92 21.80 -9.82 14.38
N ASP A 93 21.12 -10.13 13.27
CA ASP A 93 21.24 -9.40 11.99
C ASP A 93 19.94 -8.73 11.48
N ARG A 94 18.87 -8.63 12.29
CA ARG A 94 17.64 -7.97 11.82
C ARG A 94 17.75 -6.43 11.85
N PRO A 95 17.34 -5.73 10.77
CA PRO A 95 17.19 -4.28 10.82
C PRO A 95 16.24 -3.84 11.93
N ARG A 96 16.59 -2.76 12.64
CA ARG A 96 15.72 -2.18 13.66
C ARG A 96 14.45 -1.59 13.03
N PRO A 97 13.32 -1.55 13.75
CA PRO A 97 12.14 -0.84 13.29
C PRO A 97 12.45 0.62 12.97
N GLU A 98 12.02 1.06 11.79
CA GLU A 98 12.26 2.37 11.21
C GLU A 98 10.99 3.21 11.26
N VAL A 99 11.07 4.44 11.76
CA VAL A 99 9.96 5.39 11.71
C VAL A 99 9.90 5.99 10.31
N ILE A 100 8.89 5.61 9.53
CA ILE A 100 8.72 6.05 8.13
C ILE A 100 7.80 7.28 8.01
N ALA A 101 7.05 7.60 9.06
CA ALA A 101 6.26 8.83 9.21
C ALA A 101 5.79 8.98 10.67
N ASN A 102 5.19 10.12 11.00
CA ASN A 102 4.80 10.46 12.39
C ASN A 102 4.09 9.33 13.15
N THR A 103 3.23 8.55 12.50
CA THR A 103 2.47 7.48 13.16
C THR A 103 2.82 6.10 12.64
N TYR A 104 3.75 5.97 11.72
CA TYR A 104 4.00 4.73 10.99
C TYR A 104 5.43 4.24 11.22
N VAL A 105 5.53 2.99 11.64
CA VAL A 105 6.80 2.29 11.83
C VAL A 105 6.84 1.09 10.89
N ARG A 106 7.96 0.91 10.19
CA ARG A 106 8.23 -0.23 9.32
C ARG A 106 9.19 -1.17 10.03
N CYS A 107 8.90 -2.47 10.02
CA CYS A 107 9.78 -3.49 10.57
C CYS A 107 9.60 -4.83 9.83
N ASP A 108 10.60 -5.71 9.95
CA ASP A 108 10.52 -7.05 9.37
C ASP A 108 10.11 -8.05 10.45
N LEU A 109 8.99 -8.74 10.25
CA LEU A 109 8.42 -9.69 11.21
C LEU A 109 7.90 -10.94 10.51
N THR A 110 8.03 -12.09 11.17
CA THR A 110 7.29 -13.30 10.81
C THR A 110 5.81 -13.18 11.24
N ILE A 111 4.93 -14.02 10.69
CA ILE A 111 3.52 -14.03 11.10
C ILE A 111 3.38 -14.43 12.58
N GLY A 112 4.23 -15.34 13.04
CA GLY A 112 4.31 -15.72 14.46
C GLY A 112 4.61 -14.52 15.35
N GLU A 113 5.61 -13.72 15.00
CA GLU A 113 5.99 -12.52 15.75
C GLU A 113 4.92 -11.42 15.68
N VAL A 114 4.26 -11.21 14.53
CA VAL A 114 3.11 -10.28 14.43
C VAL A 114 2.00 -10.67 15.41
N ARG A 115 1.68 -11.97 15.50
CA ARG A 115 0.68 -12.48 16.44
C ARG A 115 1.11 -12.24 17.88
N THR A 116 2.38 -12.50 18.21
CA THR A 116 2.95 -12.26 19.54
C THR A 116 2.94 -10.77 19.89
N LEU A 117 3.38 -9.89 18.99
CA LEU A 117 3.39 -8.43 19.16
C LEU A 117 2.00 -7.90 19.51
N VAL A 118 1.00 -8.26 18.70
CA VAL A 118 -0.40 -7.86 18.92
C VAL A 118 -0.97 -8.45 20.22
N HIS A 119 -0.61 -9.69 20.53
CA HIS A 119 -1.03 -10.34 21.77
C HIS A 119 -0.49 -9.60 23.00
N LEU A 120 0.82 -9.34 23.05
CA LEU A 120 1.50 -8.66 24.15
C LEU A 120 0.97 -7.22 24.33
N ASP A 121 0.83 -6.45 23.26
CA ASP A 121 0.33 -5.07 23.37
C ASP A 121 -1.12 -5.04 23.89
N SER A 122 -1.96 -6.00 23.46
CA SER A 122 -3.37 -6.04 23.84
C SER A 122 -3.66 -6.63 25.23
N HIS A 123 -2.83 -7.57 25.71
CA HIS A 123 -2.99 -8.20 27.03
C HIS A 123 -2.45 -7.31 28.16
N ASP A 124 -1.32 -6.65 27.94
CA ASP A 124 -0.62 -5.91 28.99
C ASP A 124 -1.16 -4.48 29.19
N ALA A 125 -2.15 -4.03 28.38
CA ALA A 125 -2.64 -2.65 28.39
C ALA A 125 -4.15 -2.49 28.18
N GLY A 126 -4.72 -1.55 28.95
CA GLY A 126 -6.02 -0.96 28.67
C GLY A 126 -6.01 -0.18 27.34
N PRO A 127 -7.17 0.16 26.75
CA PRO A 127 -7.24 0.73 25.39
C PRO A 127 -6.40 1.99 25.13
N ARG A 128 -6.19 2.84 26.15
CA ARG A 128 -5.36 4.05 26.05
C ARG A 128 -3.88 3.80 26.40
N GLN A 129 -3.52 2.60 26.80
CA GLN A 129 -2.14 2.21 27.09
C GLN A 129 -1.56 1.34 25.97
N ARG A 130 -2.35 1.04 24.91
CA ARG A 130 -1.91 0.25 23.77
C ARG A 130 -1.11 1.10 22.81
N ALA A 131 0.02 0.59 22.37
CA ALA A 131 0.88 1.24 21.39
C ALA A 131 0.33 1.10 19.97
N ILE A 132 -0.31 -0.04 19.65
CA ILE A 132 -0.63 -0.40 18.28
C ILE A 132 -2.08 -0.07 17.99
N TYR A 133 -2.32 0.68 16.91
CA TYR A 133 -3.64 0.88 16.34
C TYR A 133 -3.93 -0.18 15.27
N ARG A 134 -3.00 -0.39 14.33
CA ARG A 134 -3.16 -1.32 13.20
C ARG A 134 -1.82 -1.86 12.70
N VAL A 135 -1.84 -3.05 12.10
CA VAL A 135 -0.72 -3.78 11.51
C VAL A 135 -1.13 -4.36 10.14
N TRP A 136 -0.30 -4.15 9.12
CA TRP A 136 -0.50 -4.69 7.77
C TRP A 136 0.85 -4.93 7.05
N PRO A 137 0.90 -5.78 6.01
CA PRO A 137 2.11 -5.95 5.23
C PRO A 137 2.42 -4.69 4.44
N ASP A 138 3.70 -4.41 4.21
CA ASP A 138 4.11 -3.46 3.19
C ASP A 138 3.81 -4.08 1.81
N PHE A 139 2.84 -3.51 1.09
CA PHE A 139 2.30 -4.10 -0.12
C PHE A 139 3.21 -3.77 -1.32
N PRO A 140 3.59 -4.75 -2.15
CA PRO A 140 4.25 -4.43 -3.40
C PRO A 140 3.28 -3.63 -4.29
N VAL A 141 3.76 -2.52 -4.82
CA VAL A 141 3.06 -1.70 -5.81
C VAL A 141 3.69 -1.92 -7.18
N GLN A 142 2.86 -1.87 -8.23
CA GLN A 142 3.29 -2.05 -9.62
C GLN A 142 2.78 -0.87 -10.46
N ALA A 143 3.55 -0.49 -11.48
CA ALA A 143 3.13 0.55 -12.42
C ALA A 143 1.91 0.08 -13.22
N LEU A 144 0.88 0.93 -13.29
CA LEU A 144 -0.31 0.70 -14.10
C LEU A 144 -0.13 1.36 -15.46
N THR A 145 0.08 0.58 -16.50
CA THR A 145 0.25 1.07 -17.88
C THR A 145 -1.09 1.22 -18.59
N ASP A 146 -1.79 2.34 -18.36
CA ASP A 146 -3.01 2.67 -19.11
C ASP A 146 -2.72 3.47 -20.40
N ARG A 147 -3.51 3.18 -21.45
CA ARG A 147 -3.45 3.87 -22.75
C ARG A 147 -4.61 4.88 -22.91
N SER A 148 -4.25 6.11 -23.28
CA SER A 148 -4.95 7.00 -24.25
C SER A 148 -5.65 8.26 -23.72
N VAL A 149 -5.11 9.41 -24.15
CA VAL A 149 -5.73 10.76 -24.11
C VAL A 149 -6.95 10.88 -25.05
N SER A 150 -7.00 10.08 -26.12
CA SER A 150 -8.07 10.18 -27.14
C SER A 150 -9.46 9.82 -26.60
N THR A 151 -9.52 8.99 -25.55
CA THR A 151 -10.79 8.55 -24.94
C THR A 151 -11.44 9.62 -24.07
N VAL A 152 -10.66 10.59 -23.58
CA VAL A 152 -11.13 11.62 -22.62
C VAL A 152 -11.45 12.98 -23.25
N LYS A 153 -11.36 13.12 -24.58
CA LYS A 153 -11.64 14.36 -25.32
C LYS A 153 -10.83 15.59 -24.84
N GLY A 154 -9.61 15.38 -24.34
CA GLY A 154 -8.77 16.48 -23.85
C GLY A 154 -8.47 17.54 -24.91
N ASP A 155 -8.41 17.12 -26.17
CA ASP A 155 -8.22 17.98 -27.33
C ASP A 155 -9.40 18.95 -27.56
N ALA A 156 -10.63 18.51 -27.30
CA ALA A 156 -11.82 19.35 -27.38
C ALA A 156 -11.86 20.39 -26.26
N ALA A 157 -11.43 20.03 -25.04
CA ALA A 157 -11.36 20.94 -23.91
C ALA A 157 -10.31 22.06 -24.12
N GLN A 158 -9.12 21.71 -24.62
CA GLN A 158 -8.08 22.69 -24.97
C GLN A 158 -8.59 23.69 -26.02
N ARG A 159 -9.24 23.21 -27.08
CA ARG A 159 -9.74 24.07 -28.16
C ARG A 159 -10.93 24.93 -27.74
N SER A 160 -11.82 24.41 -26.90
CA SER A 160 -13.08 25.09 -26.56
C SER A 160 -12.94 26.06 -25.39
N PHE A 161 -12.01 25.81 -24.46
CA PHE A 161 -11.90 26.56 -23.22
C PHE A 161 -10.49 27.13 -22.95
N ALA A 162 -9.55 26.98 -23.90
CA ALA A 162 -8.14 27.34 -23.70
C ALA A 162 -7.54 26.72 -22.41
N ALA A 163 -8.04 25.54 -22.03
CA ALA A 163 -7.66 24.82 -20.82
C ALA A 163 -6.29 24.13 -21.01
N MET A 164 -5.23 24.93 -21.15
CA MET A 164 -3.87 24.47 -21.37
C MET A 164 -3.12 24.10 -20.09
N GLY A 165 -3.73 24.30 -18.91
CA GLY A 165 -3.11 24.02 -17.62
C GLY A 165 -2.14 25.11 -17.12
N ASN A 166 -2.17 26.31 -17.71
CA ASN A 166 -1.30 27.42 -17.31
C ASN A 166 -1.44 27.74 -15.80
N GLY A 167 -0.30 27.79 -15.10
CA GLY A 167 -0.24 28.08 -13.67
C GLY A 167 -0.60 26.88 -12.77
N ALA A 168 -0.85 25.69 -13.34
CA ALA A 168 -1.02 24.47 -12.58
C ALA A 168 0.28 23.66 -12.54
N THR A 169 0.62 23.15 -11.36
CA THR A 169 1.72 22.20 -11.16
C THR A 169 1.13 20.84 -10.81
N TRP A 170 1.60 19.80 -11.52
CA TRP A 170 1.18 18.42 -11.29
C TRP A 170 2.30 17.65 -10.58
N ALA A 171 1.99 17.01 -9.45
CA ALA A 171 2.90 16.06 -8.82
C ALA A 171 2.72 14.69 -9.47
N VAL A 172 3.81 14.12 -9.99
CA VAL A 172 3.84 12.78 -10.57
C VAL A 172 4.70 11.91 -9.65
N VAL A 173 4.09 10.88 -9.05
CA VAL A 173 4.78 9.89 -8.20
C VAL A 173 4.91 8.62 -9.01
N ASP A 174 6.08 8.41 -9.62
CA ASP A 174 6.33 7.36 -10.60
C ASP A 174 7.84 7.03 -10.67
N SER A 175 8.31 6.37 -11.74
CA SER A 175 9.69 5.90 -11.94
C SER A 175 10.75 6.99 -12.16
N GLY A 176 10.36 8.26 -12.06
CA GLY A 176 11.19 9.44 -12.35
C GLY A 176 10.73 10.17 -13.61
N ILE A 177 11.53 11.16 -14.05
CA ILE A 177 11.26 11.92 -15.27
C ILE A 177 12.55 12.24 -16.02
N ASP A 178 12.63 11.94 -17.32
CA ASP A 178 13.80 12.27 -18.13
C ASP A 178 13.89 13.78 -18.41
N ALA A 179 14.73 14.48 -17.64
CA ALA A 179 14.98 15.91 -17.83
C ALA A 179 15.62 16.27 -19.18
N LYS A 180 16.17 15.30 -19.91
CA LYS A 180 16.75 15.52 -21.24
C LYS A 180 15.70 15.38 -22.35
N HIS A 181 14.48 14.93 -22.02
CA HIS A 181 13.43 14.76 -23.00
C HIS A 181 13.14 16.09 -23.71
N PRO A 182 13.09 16.13 -25.06
CA PRO A 182 13.06 17.38 -25.82
C PRO A 182 11.92 18.33 -25.43
N HIS A 183 10.74 17.79 -25.12
CA HIS A 183 9.59 18.61 -24.69
C HIS A 183 9.88 19.33 -23.37
N PHE A 184 10.21 18.60 -22.30
CA PHE A 184 10.45 19.19 -20.97
C PHE A 184 11.61 20.20 -20.98
N LYS A 185 12.65 19.93 -21.78
CA LYS A 185 13.76 20.87 -21.96
C LYS A 185 13.38 22.12 -22.75
N THR A 186 12.56 21.99 -23.79
CA THR A 186 12.18 23.13 -24.66
C THR A 186 11.25 24.10 -23.95
N TYR A 187 10.35 23.58 -23.12
CA TYR A 187 9.34 24.37 -22.41
C TYR A 187 9.71 24.65 -20.94
N ASP A 188 10.90 24.22 -20.49
CA ASP A 188 11.42 24.40 -19.12
C ASP A 188 10.42 24.03 -18.01
N THR A 189 9.65 22.96 -18.21
CA THR A 189 8.54 22.57 -17.31
C THR A 189 9.02 21.87 -16.04
N LEU A 190 10.33 21.61 -15.92
CA LEU A 190 10.96 20.97 -14.76
C LEU A 190 11.86 21.94 -13.99
N GLY A 191 12.07 23.15 -14.52
CA GLY A 191 12.86 24.22 -13.90
C GLY A 191 12.02 25.17 -13.04
N GLY A 192 12.56 26.36 -12.78
CA GLY A 192 11.84 27.42 -12.05
C GLY A 192 11.33 27.00 -10.68
N ASP A 193 10.05 27.28 -10.42
CA ASP A 193 9.39 27.06 -9.13
C ASP A 193 9.31 25.58 -8.72
N VAL A 194 9.40 24.66 -9.68
CA VAL A 194 9.31 23.21 -9.41
C VAL A 194 10.68 22.53 -9.30
N ALA A 195 11.77 23.24 -9.60
CA ALA A 195 13.12 22.64 -9.66
C ALA A 195 13.55 21.96 -8.36
N GLN A 196 13.10 22.46 -7.20
CA GLN A 196 13.43 21.92 -5.89
C GLN A 196 12.39 20.92 -5.36
N LEU A 197 11.30 20.70 -6.11
CA LEU A 197 10.21 19.80 -5.72
C LEU A 197 10.44 18.36 -6.20
N HIS A 198 11.38 18.12 -7.12
CA HIS A 198 11.72 16.76 -7.56
C HIS A 198 12.37 15.99 -6.42
N LYS A 199 11.85 14.79 -6.13
CA LYS A 199 12.31 13.94 -5.03
C LYS A 199 12.37 12.48 -5.47
N ASP A 200 13.48 11.83 -5.16
CA ASP A 200 13.67 10.39 -5.27
C ASP A 200 13.42 9.76 -3.90
N PHE A 201 12.53 8.77 -3.86
CA PHE A 201 12.14 8.01 -2.68
C PHE A 201 12.46 6.51 -2.82
N THR A 202 13.30 6.13 -3.80
CA THR A 202 13.76 4.75 -3.98
C THR A 202 14.82 4.34 -2.96
N GLN A 203 15.35 5.30 -2.21
CA GLN A 203 16.24 5.14 -1.06
C GLN A 203 15.57 5.79 0.17
N PRO A 204 15.99 5.43 1.40
CA PRO A 204 15.56 6.14 2.61
C PRO A 204 15.68 7.65 2.42
N TYR A 205 14.58 8.35 2.70
CA TYR A 205 14.49 9.78 2.41
C TYR A 205 15.32 10.59 3.39
N GLU A 206 16.34 11.26 2.86
CA GLU A 206 17.14 12.24 3.60
C GLU A 206 16.76 13.65 3.14
N PRO A 207 16.28 14.55 4.03
CA PRO A 207 15.71 15.84 3.67
C PRO A 207 16.59 16.71 2.76
N ASP A 208 17.91 16.59 2.94
CA ASP A 208 18.93 17.39 2.27
C ASP A 208 19.82 16.56 1.34
N ASP A 209 19.40 15.36 0.92
CA ASP A 209 20.18 14.58 -0.05
C ASP A 209 20.27 15.32 -1.41
N PRO A 210 21.46 15.81 -1.80
CA PRO A 210 21.63 16.49 -3.08
C PRO A 210 21.41 15.54 -4.27
N GLY A 211 21.54 14.22 -4.06
CA GLY A 211 21.27 13.20 -5.07
C GLY A 211 19.79 13.03 -5.38
N SER A 212 18.90 13.28 -4.42
CA SER A 212 17.46 13.03 -4.55
C SER A 212 16.83 13.77 -5.74
N VAL A 213 17.08 15.08 -5.88
CA VAL A 213 16.59 15.88 -7.02
C VAL A 213 17.17 15.35 -8.33
N GLN A 214 18.46 15.01 -8.34
CA GLN A 214 19.18 14.62 -9.55
C GLN A 214 18.79 13.22 -10.05
N ASN A 215 18.42 12.34 -9.13
CA ASN A 215 17.92 11.01 -9.42
C ASN A 215 16.47 11.05 -9.90
N ALA A 216 15.61 11.87 -9.27
CA ALA A 216 14.23 12.06 -9.72
C ALA A 216 14.14 12.56 -11.17
N LEU A 217 15.13 13.36 -11.60
CA LEU A 217 15.29 13.85 -12.98
C LEU A 217 15.92 12.83 -13.95
N ARG A 218 15.97 11.56 -13.56
CA ARG A 218 16.34 10.42 -14.40
C ARG A 218 15.23 9.40 -14.32
N ASP A 219 14.81 8.91 -15.48
CA ASP A 219 13.81 7.85 -15.56
C ASP A 219 14.43 6.63 -16.22
N GLY A 220 14.72 5.62 -15.42
CA GLY A 220 15.31 4.36 -15.90
C GLY A 220 14.28 3.42 -16.53
N LEU A 221 13.01 3.54 -16.15
CA LEU A 221 11.92 2.67 -16.65
C LEU A 221 11.14 3.33 -17.80
N GLY A 222 11.13 4.66 -17.88
CA GLY A 222 10.41 5.45 -18.89
C GLY A 222 8.94 5.68 -18.58
N HIS A 223 8.36 5.00 -17.58
CA HIS A 223 6.94 5.08 -17.25
C HIS A 223 6.54 6.47 -16.74
N GLY A 224 7.28 7.03 -15.79
CA GLY A 224 7.01 8.36 -15.26
C GLY A 224 7.16 9.47 -16.31
N THR A 225 8.15 9.36 -17.20
CA THR A 225 8.31 10.26 -18.36
C THR A 225 7.13 10.16 -19.31
N HIS A 226 6.64 8.95 -19.57
CA HIS A 226 5.46 8.71 -20.39
C HIS A 226 4.20 9.31 -19.75
N VAL A 227 3.96 9.08 -18.45
CA VAL A 227 2.85 9.66 -17.69
C VAL A 227 2.91 11.20 -17.72
N ALA A 228 4.07 11.78 -17.46
CA ALA A 228 4.25 13.24 -17.55
C ALA A 228 4.00 13.77 -18.97
N GLY A 229 4.36 12.99 -19.99
CA GLY A 229 4.06 13.28 -21.39
C GLY A 229 2.55 13.22 -21.72
N VAL A 230 1.80 12.31 -21.10
CA VAL A 230 0.33 12.26 -21.21
C VAL A 230 -0.31 13.53 -20.62
N ILE A 231 0.24 14.05 -19.51
CA ILE A 231 -0.29 15.23 -18.82
C ILE A 231 0.05 16.53 -19.57
N ALA A 232 1.33 16.74 -19.87
CA ALA A 232 1.85 18.04 -20.33
C ALA A 232 2.52 18.00 -21.71
N GLY A 233 2.78 16.79 -22.23
CA GLY A 233 3.52 16.59 -23.47
C GLY A 233 2.85 17.25 -24.66
N CYS A 234 3.66 17.96 -25.44
CA CYS A 234 3.23 18.55 -26.70
C CYS A 234 4.33 18.40 -27.77
N MET A 235 3.88 18.38 -29.02
CA MET A 235 4.80 18.38 -30.16
C MET A 235 5.40 19.78 -30.34
N PRO A 236 6.73 19.90 -30.49
CA PRO A 236 7.35 21.19 -30.78
C PRO A 236 6.87 21.72 -32.14
N GLU A 237 6.64 23.03 -32.26
CA GLU A 237 6.13 23.68 -33.48
C GLU A 237 6.98 23.44 -34.74
N LYS A 238 8.27 23.12 -34.57
CA LYS A 238 9.21 22.77 -35.65
C LYS A 238 9.91 21.45 -35.33
N SER A 239 9.30 20.33 -35.72
CA SER A 239 9.93 19.02 -35.58
C SER A 239 10.91 18.76 -36.73
N ARG A 240 12.22 18.72 -36.46
CA ARG A 240 13.14 17.88 -37.27
C ARG A 240 12.68 16.42 -37.12
N ARG A 241 12.78 15.60 -38.17
CA ARG A 241 12.40 14.17 -38.20
C ARG A 241 12.60 13.48 -36.84
N LEU A 242 11.54 13.40 -36.03
CA LEU A 242 11.54 12.68 -34.77
C LEU A 242 11.25 11.21 -35.10
N ARG A 243 12.05 10.31 -34.53
CA ARG A 243 11.68 8.89 -34.47
C ARG A 243 11.00 8.68 -33.13
N VAL A 244 9.73 8.31 -33.18
CA VAL A 244 9.01 7.80 -32.02
C VAL A 244 9.36 6.32 -31.96
N ALA A 245 10.06 5.90 -30.92
CA ALA A 245 10.23 4.49 -30.60
C ALA A 245 9.33 4.21 -29.41
N MET A 246 8.52 3.17 -29.48
CA MET A 246 7.69 2.75 -28.37
C MET A 246 8.39 1.59 -27.68
N HIS A 247 8.74 1.77 -26.41
CA HIS A 247 9.21 0.66 -25.61
C HIS A 247 7.98 -0.13 -25.15
N ILE A 248 7.81 -1.33 -25.71
CA ILE A 248 6.73 -2.23 -25.32
C ILE A 248 7.34 -3.27 -24.40
N SER A 249 6.97 -3.20 -23.13
CA SER A 249 7.22 -4.25 -22.14
C SER A 249 5.93 -5.04 -21.97
N ASP A 250 5.98 -6.36 -22.13
CA ASP A 250 4.85 -7.21 -21.80
C ASP A 250 4.66 -7.35 -20.28
N GLU A 251 3.56 -7.98 -19.87
CA GLU A 251 3.22 -8.27 -18.47
C GLU A 251 4.26 -9.18 -17.75
N PHE A 252 5.26 -9.68 -18.48
CA PHE A 252 6.35 -10.52 -17.99
C PHE A 252 7.73 -9.83 -18.07
N GLY A 253 7.79 -8.57 -18.49
CA GLY A 253 9.02 -7.79 -18.58
C GLY A 253 9.89 -8.09 -19.81
N ASN A 254 9.37 -8.73 -20.85
CA ASN A 254 10.11 -8.90 -22.09
C ASN A 254 10.08 -7.61 -22.92
N GLU A 255 11.25 -7.19 -23.40
CA GLU A 255 11.43 -5.95 -24.14
C GLU A 255 11.37 -6.18 -25.65
N ALA A 256 10.55 -5.40 -26.34
CA ALA A 256 10.59 -5.26 -27.79
C ALA A 256 10.66 -3.78 -28.18
N ILE A 257 11.53 -3.46 -29.14
CA ILE A 257 11.70 -2.11 -29.70
C ILE A 257 11.00 -2.09 -31.07
N GLU A 258 9.92 -1.30 -31.20
CA GLU A 258 9.34 -0.87 -32.49
C GLU A 258 9.70 0.59 -32.81
#